data_AF-R4WUD3-F1
#
_entry.id   AF-R4WUD3-F1
#
_cell.length_a   1.000
_cell.length_b   1.000
_cell.length_c   1.000
_cell.angle_alpha   90.00
_cell.angle_beta   90.00
_cell.angle_gamma   90.00
#
_symmetry.space_group_name_H-M   'P 1'
#
loop_
_entity.id
_entity.type
_entity.pdbx_description
1 polymer ?
#
loop_
_entity_poly.entity_id
_entity_poly.type
_entity_poly.pdbx_seq_one_letter_code
_entity_poly.pdbx_strand_id
1 'polypeptide(L)'
;MMHLESSSSFAYPSEPVVFVDLETTGGTFGVDRITEIGIVEVGPQGVSQWTSLVNPQKPIPAFIQQLTGIDDAMVRDAPTFEQLAASLLERMTGRLFIAHNAHFDHGFLKGEFKRVGLRFVPDVLCTVQLSRAVYPAESRHGLDALVQRHALVPSARHRALADADLLWQFWQHLHRAHAPDIMQAHLERVTRRFQLAAHIDEDTIERIPAGCGVYLFYGDDDTPLYAGRSVRLRQRVRSHLVGPRRSAKDLRLAALVRRVEWMATGGEIGALLAEAQWVAAKRPAHNRAPKTRAVELRGAPWPYAGAIAIEERDAASAQRVWHIIDNWQYLGSVDTLAQAGALRAGIAAPAFELSTYRILSERLARGLAVTPLTVDTLAGAV
;
A
#
# COMPACT_ATOMS: atom_id res chain seq x y z
N MET A 1 -46.90 -20.87 5.82
CA MET A 1 -46.78 -21.24 4.39
C MET A 1 -46.92 -19.95 3.61
N MET A 2 -45.82 -19.21 3.43
CA MET A 2 -45.79 -17.94 2.71
C MET A 2 -44.98 -18.13 1.43
N HIS A 3 -45.50 -17.56 0.36
CA HIS A 3 -45.09 -17.74 -1.03
C HIS A 3 -43.61 -17.37 -1.24
N LEU A 4 -42.79 -18.35 -1.63
CA LEU A 4 -41.62 -18.09 -2.47
C LEU A 4 -42.13 -17.88 -3.89
N GLU A 5 -42.30 -16.63 -4.29
CA GLU A 5 -42.44 -16.32 -5.70
C GLU A 5 -41.10 -16.56 -6.41
N SER A 6 -41.15 -17.53 -7.32
CA SER A 6 -40.16 -17.84 -8.34
C SER A 6 -39.89 -16.60 -9.21
N SER A 7 -38.90 -15.80 -8.86
CA SER A 7 -38.40 -14.73 -9.73
C SER A 7 -37.36 -15.31 -10.68
N SER A 8 -37.62 -15.24 -11.99
CA SER A 8 -36.68 -15.36 -13.12
C SER A 8 -35.25 -15.84 -12.77
N SER A 9 -34.99 -17.12 -13.05
CA SER A 9 -33.76 -17.87 -12.75
C SER A 9 -32.47 -17.06 -12.98
N PHE A 10 -31.94 -16.48 -11.91
CA PHE A 10 -30.54 -16.08 -11.87
C PHE A 10 -29.70 -17.35 -11.94
N ALA A 11 -28.94 -17.56 -13.01
CA ALA A 11 -28.02 -18.68 -13.08
C ALA A 11 -26.93 -18.47 -12.03
N TYR A 12 -26.80 -19.41 -11.09
CA TYR A 12 -25.74 -19.35 -10.10
C TYR A 12 -24.36 -19.39 -10.78
N PRO A 13 -23.36 -18.68 -10.23
CA PRO A 13 -22.03 -18.68 -10.78
C PRO A 13 -21.45 -20.10 -10.75
N SER A 14 -20.78 -20.49 -11.84
CA SER A 14 -20.10 -21.78 -11.95
C SER A 14 -18.91 -21.90 -11.01
N GLU A 15 -18.25 -20.77 -10.73
CA GLU A 15 -17.21 -20.65 -9.72
C GLU A 15 -17.81 -20.11 -8.42
N PRO A 16 -17.53 -20.73 -7.27
CA PRO A 16 -18.06 -20.28 -5.99
C PRO A 16 -17.47 -18.92 -5.59
N VAL A 17 -18.34 -18.03 -5.10
CA VAL A 17 -17.99 -16.70 -4.61
C VAL A 17 -18.47 -16.53 -3.17
N VAL A 18 -17.82 -15.65 -2.42
CA VAL A 18 -18.22 -15.31 -1.04
C VAL A 18 -18.30 -13.80 -0.88
N PHE A 19 -19.44 -13.31 -0.42
CA PHE A 19 -19.61 -11.92 -0.03
C PHE A 19 -19.34 -11.80 1.46
N VAL A 20 -18.44 -10.90 1.83
CA VAL A 20 -17.96 -10.76 3.20
C VAL A 20 -18.02 -9.32 3.64
N ASP A 21 -18.45 -9.13 4.88
CA ASP A 21 -18.45 -7.85 5.58
C ASP A 21 -18.09 -8.11 7.06
N LEU A 22 -17.45 -7.12 7.70
CA LEU A 22 -16.94 -7.22 9.07
C LEU A 22 -17.34 -6.01 9.91
N GLU A 23 -17.69 -6.28 11.17
CA GLU A 23 -17.66 -5.26 12.21
C GLU A 23 -16.39 -5.39 13.04
N THR A 24 -15.86 -4.27 13.52
CA THR A 24 -14.55 -4.21 14.17
C THR A 24 -14.54 -3.24 15.36
N THR A 25 -13.55 -3.38 16.24
CA THR A 25 -13.35 -2.45 17.37
C THR A 25 -12.84 -1.06 16.95
N GLY A 26 -12.64 -0.82 15.65
CA GLY A 26 -12.03 0.38 15.09
C GLY A 26 -11.40 0.13 13.72
N GLY A 27 -10.85 1.16 13.09
CA GLY A 27 -10.37 1.08 11.70
C GLY A 27 -8.86 0.82 11.51
N THR A 28 -8.10 0.53 12.56
CA THR A 28 -6.64 0.46 12.51
C THR A 28 -6.13 -0.97 12.47
N PHE A 29 -5.56 -1.40 11.35
CA PHE A 29 -4.96 -2.73 11.23
C PHE A 29 -3.85 -2.98 12.27
N GLY A 30 -3.83 -4.19 12.83
CA GLY A 30 -2.85 -4.60 13.85
C GLY A 30 -3.15 -4.08 15.26
N VAL A 31 -4.05 -3.10 15.41
CA VAL A 31 -4.49 -2.54 16.70
C VAL A 31 -5.92 -2.95 17.02
N ASP A 32 -6.82 -2.80 16.05
CA ASP A 32 -8.23 -3.15 16.17
C ASP A 32 -8.48 -4.61 15.78
N ARG A 33 -9.62 -5.14 16.23
CA ARG A 33 -9.98 -6.55 16.15
C ARG A 33 -11.38 -6.70 15.57
N ILE A 34 -11.66 -7.86 14.99
CA ILE A 34 -12.99 -8.22 14.46
C ILE A 34 -13.95 -8.50 15.63
N THR A 35 -15.19 -8.01 15.52
CA THR A 35 -16.29 -8.23 16.49
C THR A 35 -17.48 -8.97 15.88
N GLU A 36 -17.66 -8.92 14.56
CA GLU A 36 -18.66 -9.71 13.83
C GLU A 36 -18.15 -10.03 12.43
N ILE A 37 -18.54 -11.20 11.91
CA ILE A 37 -18.29 -11.61 10.53
C ILE A 37 -19.61 -12.01 9.90
N GLY A 38 -19.89 -11.50 8.70
CA GLY A 38 -21.02 -11.91 7.86
C GLY A 38 -20.52 -12.47 6.55
N ILE A 39 -21.03 -13.63 6.14
CA ILE A 39 -20.67 -14.30 4.90
C ILE A 39 -21.93 -14.76 4.17
N VAL A 40 -22.05 -14.40 2.90
CA VAL A 40 -22.99 -15.01 1.97
C VAL A 40 -22.18 -15.83 0.95
N GLU A 41 -22.30 -17.15 0.99
CA GLU A 41 -21.67 -18.05 0.04
C GLU A 41 -22.62 -18.31 -1.12
N VAL A 42 -22.13 -18.18 -2.35
CA VAL A 42 -22.91 -18.42 -3.56
C VAL A 42 -22.13 -19.32 -4.49
N GLY A 43 -22.75 -20.40 -4.95
CA GLY A 43 -22.15 -21.30 -5.92
C GLY A 43 -23.19 -22.14 -6.64
N PRO A 44 -22.76 -23.19 -7.37
CA PRO A 44 -23.67 -24.01 -8.18
C PRO A 44 -24.81 -24.67 -7.40
N GLN A 45 -24.62 -24.89 -6.09
CA GLN A 45 -25.60 -25.49 -5.20
C GLN A 45 -26.59 -24.49 -4.57
N GLY A 46 -26.45 -23.19 -4.88
CA GLY A 46 -27.32 -22.13 -4.38
C GLY A 46 -26.60 -21.15 -3.46
N VAL A 47 -27.38 -20.55 -2.56
CA VAL A 47 -26.92 -19.52 -1.61
C VAL A 47 -26.98 -20.08 -0.19
N SER A 48 -25.93 -19.86 0.59
CA SER A 48 -25.93 -20.10 2.03
C SER A 48 -25.41 -18.87 2.77
N GLN A 49 -25.83 -18.74 4.03
CA GLN A 49 -25.47 -17.61 4.88
C GLN A 49 -24.80 -18.12 6.14
N TRP A 50 -23.76 -17.41 6.59
CA TRP A 50 -23.06 -17.70 7.82
C TRP A 50 -22.71 -16.40 8.53
N THR A 51 -22.87 -16.36 9.85
CA THR A 51 -22.48 -15.21 10.66
C THR A 51 -22.04 -15.64 12.03
N SER A 52 -21.16 -14.85 12.63
CA SER A 52 -20.71 -15.06 14.00
C SER A 52 -20.28 -13.74 14.63
N LEU A 53 -20.71 -13.50 15.87
CA LEU A 53 -20.01 -12.57 16.74
C LEU A 53 -18.63 -13.15 17.08
N VAL A 54 -17.66 -12.28 17.27
CA VAL A 54 -16.27 -12.66 17.57
C VAL A 54 -15.85 -11.95 18.85
N ASN A 55 -15.30 -12.69 19.80
CA ASN A 55 -14.66 -12.10 20.95
C ASN A 55 -13.32 -11.45 20.52
N PRO A 56 -13.21 -10.11 20.53
CA PRO A 56 -12.01 -9.41 20.08
C PRO A 56 -10.86 -9.48 21.11
N GLN A 57 -11.12 -10.01 22.31
CA GLN A 57 -10.21 -10.04 23.46
C GLN A 57 -9.67 -8.66 23.84
N LYS A 58 -10.43 -7.60 23.57
CA LYS A 58 -10.17 -6.22 23.97
C LYS A 58 -11.51 -5.48 24.13
N PRO A 59 -11.55 -4.40 24.92
CA PRO A 59 -12.75 -3.56 25.02
C PRO A 59 -13.12 -2.92 23.68
N ILE A 60 -14.41 -2.82 23.40
CA ILE A 60 -14.97 -2.10 22.26
C ILE A 60 -15.18 -0.63 22.65
N PRO A 61 -14.58 0.36 21.96
CA PRO A 61 -14.82 1.77 22.27
C PRO A 61 -16.30 2.17 22.18
N ALA A 62 -16.79 3.02 23.09
CA ALA A 62 -18.21 3.39 23.16
C ALA A 62 -18.78 3.94 21.84
N PHE A 63 -17.99 4.71 21.08
CA PHE A 63 -18.43 5.25 19.79
C PHE A 63 -18.62 4.15 18.73
N ILE A 64 -17.87 3.05 18.82
CA ILE A 64 -18.04 1.88 17.94
C ILE A 64 -19.28 1.11 18.36
N GLN A 65 -19.50 0.91 19.66
CA GLN A 65 -20.72 0.25 20.16
C GLN A 65 -21.98 1.00 19.69
N GLN A 66 -21.94 2.34 19.69
CA GLN A 66 -23.04 3.17 19.16
C GLN A 66 -23.24 3.03 17.65
N LEU A 67 -22.17 2.80 16.89
CA LEU A 67 -22.21 2.69 15.44
C LEU A 67 -22.71 1.32 14.99
N THR A 68 -22.22 0.24 15.60
CA THR A 68 -22.49 -1.14 15.18
C THR A 68 -23.59 -1.81 15.99
N GLY A 69 -23.92 -1.25 17.16
CA GLY A 69 -24.83 -1.88 18.13
C GLY A 69 -24.23 -3.09 18.84
N ILE A 70 -22.94 -3.39 18.66
CA ILE A 70 -22.24 -4.51 19.29
C ILE A 70 -21.50 -4.00 20.52
N ASP A 71 -21.89 -4.49 21.70
CA ASP A 71 -21.27 -4.15 22.98
C ASP A 71 -20.35 -5.26 23.52
N ASP A 72 -19.59 -4.93 24.57
CA ASP A 72 -18.68 -5.87 25.23
C ASP A 72 -19.40 -7.08 25.86
N ALA A 73 -20.70 -6.97 26.17
CA ALA A 73 -21.46 -8.07 26.76
C ALA A 73 -21.82 -9.11 25.68
N MET A 74 -22.20 -8.66 24.48
CA MET A 74 -22.54 -9.52 23.35
C MET A 74 -21.37 -10.39 22.90
N VAL A 75 -20.15 -9.84 22.90
CA VAL A 75 -18.96 -10.55 22.39
C VAL A 75 -18.19 -11.32 23.47
N ARG A 76 -18.55 -11.17 24.75
CA ARG A 76 -17.80 -11.76 25.88
C ARG A 76 -17.70 -13.28 25.77
N ASP A 77 -18.83 -13.93 25.51
CA ASP A 77 -18.95 -15.39 25.44
C ASP A 77 -18.96 -15.90 23.99
N ALA A 78 -18.77 -15.00 23.02
CA ALA A 78 -18.62 -15.34 21.61
C ALA A 78 -17.29 -16.07 21.37
N PRO A 79 -17.20 -16.89 20.31
CA PRO A 79 -15.93 -17.55 19.97
C PRO A 79 -14.85 -16.52 19.62
N THR A 80 -13.60 -16.81 19.96
CA THR A 80 -12.46 -16.02 19.49
C THR A 80 -12.20 -16.29 18.01
N PHE A 81 -11.47 -15.39 17.34
CA PHE A 81 -11.08 -15.63 15.96
C PHE A 81 -10.30 -16.94 15.79
N GLU A 82 -9.43 -17.28 16.74
CA GLU A 82 -8.64 -18.52 16.73
C GLU A 82 -9.54 -19.77 16.69
N GLN A 83 -10.64 -19.77 17.44
CA GLN A 83 -11.61 -20.87 17.43
C GLN A 83 -12.35 -20.99 16.09
N LEU A 84 -12.54 -19.88 15.37
CA LEU A 84 -13.25 -19.84 14.10
C LEU A 84 -12.33 -20.08 12.89
N ALA A 85 -11.03 -19.82 13.03
CA ALA A 85 -10.10 -19.65 11.93
C ALA A 85 -10.10 -20.81 10.92
N ALA A 86 -10.03 -22.06 11.38
CA ALA A 86 -10.03 -23.22 10.49
C ALA A 86 -11.29 -23.28 9.61
N SER A 87 -12.47 -23.12 10.22
CA SER A 87 -13.75 -23.16 9.50
C SER A 87 -13.93 -21.97 8.56
N LEU A 88 -13.47 -20.77 8.96
CA LEU A 88 -13.50 -19.58 8.12
C LEU A 88 -12.60 -19.73 6.90
N LEU A 89 -11.40 -20.27 7.09
CA LEU A 89 -10.46 -20.48 5.98
C LEU A 89 -11.03 -21.48 4.97
N GLU A 90 -11.62 -22.58 5.45
CA GLU A 90 -12.29 -23.58 4.59
C GLU A 90 -13.45 -22.97 3.79
N ARG A 91 -14.25 -22.10 4.41
CA ARG A 91 -15.35 -21.38 3.74
C ARG A 91 -14.90 -20.39 2.69
N MET A 92 -13.68 -19.87 2.75
CA MET A 92 -13.18 -18.85 1.82
C MET A 92 -12.16 -19.39 0.81
N THR A 93 -11.56 -20.55 1.08
CA THR A 93 -10.53 -21.14 0.21
C THR A 93 -11.13 -21.54 -1.14
N GLY A 94 -10.42 -21.19 -2.22
CA GLY A 94 -10.80 -21.52 -3.59
C GLY A 94 -12.03 -20.76 -4.11
N ARG A 95 -12.47 -19.71 -3.42
CA ARG A 95 -13.63 -18.89 -3.79
C ARG A 95 -13.20 -17.45 -4.03
N LEU A 96 -13.90 -16.74 -4.92
CA LEU A 96 -13.70 -15.30 -5.09
C LEU A 96 -14.24 -14.55 -3.87
N PHE A 97 -13.37 -13.84 -3.15
CA PHE A 97 -13.72 -13.02 -1.99
C PHE A 97 -14.22 -11.65 -2.44
N ILE A 98 -15.46 -11.31 -2.10
CA ILE A 98 -16.12 -10.08 -2.53
C ILE A 98 -16.48 -9.26 -1.30
N ALA A 99 -16.04 -8.00 -1.25
CA ALA A 99 -16.37 -7.11 -0.14
C ALA A 99 -16.52 -5.65 -0.60
N HIS A 100 -17.20 -4.82 0.20
CA HIS A 100 -17.36 -3.41 -0.07
C HIS A 100 -16.19 -2.62 0.51
N ASN A 101 -15.41 -1.95 -0.35
CA ASN A 101 -14.11 -1.43 0.05
C ASN A 101 -13.19 -2.54 0.60
N ALA A 102 -13.11 -3.65 -0.12
CA ALA A 102 -12.46 -4.91 0.28
C ALA A 102 -11.06 -4.82 0.91
N HIS A 103 -10.31 -3.73 0.73
CA HIS A 103 -9.07 -3.49 1.46
C HIS A 103 -9.26 -3.56 2.99
N PHE A 104 -10.40 -3.08 3.48
CA PHE A 104 -10.75 -3.11 4.89
C PHE A 104 -10.94 -4.55 5.39
N ASP A 105 -11.94 -5.26 4.86
CA ASP A 105 -12.33 -6.58 5.32
C ASP A 105 -11.22 -7.62 5.13
N HIS A 106 -10.63 -7.63 3.94
CA HIS A 106 -9.49 -8.50 3.64
C HIS A 106 -8.29 -8.18 4.54
N GLY A 107 -8.05 -6.90 4.86
CA GLY A 107 -6.95 -6.47 5.72
C GLY A 107 -7.08 -7.00 7.14
N PHE A 108 -8.29 -6.90 7.72
CA PHE A 108 -8.59 -7.44 9.05
C PHE A 108 -8.49 -8.97 9.08
N LEU A 109 -9.11 -9.67 8.13
CA LEU A 109 -9.02 -11.13 8.04
C LEU A 109 -7.57 -11.60 7.85
N LYS A 110 -6.80 -10.98 6.95
CA LYS A 110 -5.38 -11.30 6.75
C LYS A 110 -4.59 -11.12 8.06
N GLY A 111 -4.85 -10.05 8.81
CA GLY A 111 -4.24 -9.78 10.10
C GLY A 111 -4.57 -10.85 11.14
N GLU A 112 -5.85 -11.18 11.29
CA GLU A 112 -6.30 -12.20 12.25
C GLU A 112 -5.79 -13.61 11.89
N PHE A 113 -5.84 -14.01 10.62
CA PHE A 113 -5.25 -15.27 10.16
C PHE A 113 -3.74 -15.34 10.42
N LYS A 114 -3.01 -14.25 10.14
CA LYS A 114 -1.57 -14.17 10.42
C LYS A 114 -1.25 -14.37 11.91
N ARG A 115 -2.09 -13.85 12.82
CA ARG A 115 -1.91 -14.00 14.27
C ARG A 115 -2.00 -15.44 14.75
N VAL A 116 -2.80 -16.26 14.07
CA VAL A 116 -2.97 -17.69 14.39
C VAL A 116 -2.09 -18.59 13.52
N GLY A 117 -1.10 -18.01 12.81
CA GLY A 117 -0.15 -18.75 12.00
C GLY A 117 -0.70 -19.27 10.67
N LEU A 118 -1.86 -18.78 10.23
CA LEU A 118 -2.49 -19.18 8.97
C LEU A 118 -2.27 -18.13 7.87
N ARG A 119 -2.10 -18.61 6.64
CA ARG A 119 -1.96 -17.77 5.45
C ARG A 119 -3.32 -17.59 4.78
N PHE A 120 -3.74 -16.34 4.60
CA PHE A 120 -4.97 -15.97 3.90
C PHE A 120 -4.66 -15.08 2.69
N VAL A 121 -4.85 -15.62 1.49
CA VAL A 121 -4.57 -14.95 0.21
C VAL A 121 -5.61 -15.36 -0.86
N PRO A 122 -6.89 -14.97 -0.71
CA PRO A 122 -7.91 -15.27 -1.71
C PRO A 122 -7.79 -14.35 -2.93
N ASP A 123 -8.43 -14.74 -4.04
CA ASP A 123 -8.75 -13.77 -5.10
C ASP A 123 -9.82 -12.80 -4.59
N VAL A 124 -9.70 -11.51 -4.91
CA VAL A 124 -10.56 -10.48 -4.32
C VAL A 124 -11.17 -9.56 -5.36
N LEU A 125 -12.46 -9.29 -5.19
CA LEU A 125 -13.18 -8.24 -5.90
C LEU A 125 -13.72 -7.20 -4.91
N CYS A 126 -13.48 -5.94 -5.24
CA CYS A 126 -13.98 -4.79 -4.48
C CYS A 126 -15.21 -4.20 -5.19
N THR A 127 -16.38 -4.25 -4.54
CA THR A 127 -17.64 -3.78 -5.16
C THR A 127 -17.66 -2.27 -5.43
N VAL A 128 -16.87 -1.48 -4.69
CA VAL A 128 -16.65 -0.04 -4.99
C VAL A 128 -15.94 0.13 -6.33
N GLN A 129 -14.90 -0.67 -6.58
CA GLN A 129 -14.15 -0.62 -7.84
C GLN A 129 -15.03 -1.13 -8.99
N LEU A 130 -15.82 -2.17 -8.75
CA LEU A 130 -16.75 -2.71 -9.73
C LEU A 130 -17.83 -1.69 -10.07
N SER A 131 -18.43 -1.05 -9.08
CA SER A 131 -19.44 -0.02 -9.30
C SER A 131 -18.88 1.18 -10.08
N ARG A 132 -17.64 1.64 -9.80
CA ARG A 132 -16.96 2.67 -10.61
C ARG A 132 -16.67 2.23 -12.04
N ALA A 133 -16.37 0.94 -12.21
CA ALA A 133 -16.07 0.35 -13.49
C ALA A 133 -17.30 0.30 -14.40
N VAL A 134 -18.45 -0.07 -13.83
CA VAL A 134 -19.74 -0.20 -14.50
C VAL A 134 -20.42 1.16 -14.68
N TYR A 135 -20.33 2.04 -13.67
CA TYR A 135 -21.01 3.34 -13.64
C TYR A 135 -20.02 4.50 -13.46
N PRO A 136 -19.16 4.80 -14.45
CA PRO A 136 -18.10 5.81 -14.33
C PRO A 136 -18.60 7.25 -14.19
N ALA A 137 -19.85 7.52 -14.59
CA ALA A 137 -20.48 8.84 -14.47
C ALA A 137 -20.97 9.15 -13.04
N GLU A 138 -21.06 8.13 -12.19
CA GLU A 138 -21.55 8.26 -10.83
C GLU A 138 -20.47 8.80 -9.89
N SER A 139 -20.84 9.71 -8.99
CA SER A 139 -19.89 10.31 -8.05
C SER A 139 -19.76 9.54 -6.72
N ARG A 140 -20.80 8.79 -6.34
CA ARG A 140 -20.90 8.07 -5.06
C ARG A 140 -21.01 6.57 -5.30
N HIS A 141 -20.16 5.79 -4.63
CA HIS A 141 -20.13 4.33 -4.73
C HIS A 141 -20.03 3.65 -3.36
N GLY A 142 -20.33 4.37 -2.27
CA GLY A 142 -20.48 3.77 -0.95
C GLY A 142 -21.74 2.91 -0.87
N LEU A 143 -21.82 2.01 0.11
CA LEU A 143 -22.89 1.03 0.20
C LEU A 143 -24.28 1.67 0.24
N ASP A 144 -24.46 2.75 1.00
CA ASP A 144 -25.74 3.50 1.03
C ASP A 144 -26.13 4.05 -0.35
N ALA A 145 -25.16 4.51 -1.14
CA ALA A 145 -25.43 4.99 -2.49
C ALA A 145 -25.81 3.84 -3.43
N LEU A 146 -25.24 2.64 -3.25
CA LEU A 146 -25.64 1.46 -4.00
C LEU A 146 -27.06 1.02 -3.63
N VAL A 147 -27.36 0.98 -2.34
CA VAL A 147 -28.69 0.67 -1.81
C VAL A 147 -29.74 1.59 -2.43
N GLN A 148 -29.51 2.91 -2.37
CA GLN A 148 -30.43 3.90 -2.92
C GLN A 148 -30.56 3.79 -4.45
N ARG A 149 -29.44 3.70 -5.18
CA ARG A 149 -29.44 3.70 -6.65
C ARG A 149 -30.10 2.46 -7.24
N HIS A 150 -29.86 1.30 -6.65
CA HIS A 150 -30.30 0.01 -7.18
C HIS A 150 -31.53 -0.54 -6.47
N ALA A 151 -32.15 0.24 -5.58
CA ALA A 151 -33.30 -0.15 -4.77
C ALA A 151 -33.09 -1.48 -4.04
N LEU A 152 -31.90 -1.66 -3.44
CA LEU A 152 -31.58 -2.85 -2.65
C LEU A 152 -32.35 -2.81 -1.34
N VAL A 153 -32.72 -3.97 -0.80
CA VAL A 153 -33.58 -4.08 0.38
C VAL A 153 -32.75 -4.55 1.59
N PRO A 154 -32.35 -3.64 2.49
CA PRO A 154 -31.63 -4.03 3.70
C PRO A 154 -32.57 -4.70 4.72
N SER A 155 -32.12 -5.80 5.31
CA SER A 155 -32.82 -6.44 6.45
C SER A 155 -32.50 -5.75 7.77
N ALA A 156 -31.23 -5.39 8.00
CA ALA A 156 -30.76 -4.59 9.14
C ALA A 156 -29.39 -3.96 8.82
N ARG A 157 -29.34 -2.67 8.43
CA ARG A 157 -28.05 -1.99 8.13
C ARG A 157 -27.10 -2.02 9.33
N HIS A 158 -25.79 -2.09 9.07
CA HIS A 158 -24.72 -2.13 10.09
C HIS A 158 -24.69 -3.42 10.91
N ARG A 159 -25.11 -4.52 10.27
CA ARG A 159 -24.85 -5.88 10.71
C ARG A 159 -24.13 -6.59 9.59
N ALA A 160 -23.06 -7.30 9.92
CA ALA A 160 -22.15 -7.82 8.92
C ALA A 160 -22.86 -8.71 7.88
N LEU A 161 -23.77 -9.59 8.32
CA LEU A 161 -24.49 -10.47 7.40
C LEU A 161 -25.45 -9.71 6.47
N ALA A 162 -26.13 -8.69 6.99
CA ALA A 162 -27.07 -7.90 6.20
C ALA A 162 -26.32 -7.07 5.14
N ASP A 163 -25.16 -6.54 5.49
CA ASP A 163 -24.33 -5.77 4.56
C ASP A 163 -23.70 -6.68 3.50
N ALA A 164 -23.26 -7.90 3.86
CA ALA A 164 -22.84 -8.92 2.90
C ALA A 164 -23.97 -9.33 1.93
N ASP A 165 -25.20 -9.46 2.43
CA ASP A 165 -26.39 -9.74 1.60
C ASP A 165 -26.71 -8.61 0.62
N LEU A 166 -26.54 -7.34 1.02
CA LEU A 166 -26.67 -6.21 0.09
C LEU A 166 -25.66 -6.30 -1.07
N LEU A 167 -24.44 -6.81 -0.83
CA LEU A 167 -23.47 -7.02 -1.90
C LEU A 167 -23.91 -8.12 -2.85
N TRP A 168 -24.52 -9.19 -2.34
CA TRP A 168 -25.13 -10.22 -3.15
C TRP A 168 -26.29 -9.67 -3.99
N GLN A 169 -27.19 -8.88 -3.40
CA GLN A 169 -28.28 -8.24 -4.13
C GLN A 169 -27.75 -7.31 -5.24
N PHE A 170 -26.70 -6.53 -4.94
CA PHE A 170 -26.03 -5.68 -5.92
C PHE A 170 -25.42 -6.50 -7.05
N TRP A 171 -24.76 -7.62 -6.74
CA TRP A 171 -24.22 -8.55 -7.72
C TRP A 171 -25.30 -9.10 -8.66
N GLN A 172 -26.43 -9.55 -8.10
CA GLN A 172 -27.57 -10.01 -8.89
C GLN A 172 -28.10 -8.90 -9.80
N HIS A 173 -28.21 -7.67 -9.30
CA HIS A 173 -28.64 -6.53 -10.08
C HIS A 173 -27.70 -6.26 -11.26
N LEU A 174 -26.39 -6.25 -11.04
CA LEU A 174 -25.40 -6.05 -12.09
C LEU A 174 -25.53 -7.08 -13.22
N HIS A 175 -25.62 -8.36 -12.87
CA HIS A 175 -25.73 -9.45 -13.84
C HIS A 175 -27.09 -9.48 -14.56
N ARG A 176 -28.15 -8.89 -14.00
CA ARG A 176 -29.43 -8.69 -14.70
C ARG A 176 -29.41 -7.46 -15.62
N ALA A 177 -28.68 -6.41 -15.23
CA ALA A 177 -28.66 -5.13 -15.93
C ALA A 177 -27.67 -5.09 -17.11
N HIS A 178 -26.68 -5.98 -17.14
CA HIS A 178 -25.60 -5.98 -18.14
C HIS A 178 -25.46 -7.34 -18.81
N ALA A 179 -25.07 -7.33 -20.09
CA ALA A 179 -24.80 -8.55 -20.84
C ALA A 179 -23.63 -9.34 -20.20
N PRO A 180 -23.64 -10.70 -20.25
CA PRO A 180 -22.64 -11.52 -19.58
C PRO A 180 -21.19 -11.21 -19.99
N ASP A 181 -20.93 -10.92 -21.26
CA ASP A 181 -19.63 -10.56 -21.82
C ASP A 181 -19.11 -9.21 -21.29
N ILE A 182 -19.99 -8.22 -21.21
CA ILE A 182 -19.67 -6.90 -20.63
C ILE A 182 -19.34 -7.04 -19.14
N MET A 183 -20.16 -7.81 -18.41
CA MET A 183 -19.94 -8.04 -17.00
C MET A 183 -18.62 -8.79 -16.78
N GLN A 184 -18.36 -9.85 -17.56
CA GLN A 184 -17.11 -10.59 -17.50
C GLN A 184 -15.90 -9.69 -17.73
N ALA A 185 -15.94 -8.80 -18.72
CA ALA A 185 -14.84 -7.84 -18.96
C ALA A 185 -14.64 -6.87 -17.78
N HIS A 186 -15.71 -6.44 -17.12
CA HIS A 186 -15.62 -5.64 -15.89
C HIS A 186 -15.05 -6.44 -14.72
N LEU A 187 -15.51 -7.67 -14.54
CA LEU A 187 -15.01 -8.59 -13.52
C LEU A 187 -13.53 -8.87 -13.76
N GLU A 188 -13.08 -9.28 -14.94
CA GLU A 188 -11.65 -9.51 -15.22
C GLU A 188 -10.78 -8.26 -14.98
N ARG A 189 -11.32 -7.07 -15.26
CA ARG A 189 -10.61 -5.81 -15.02
C ARG A 189 -10.52 -5.43 -13.54
N VAL A 190 -11.49 -5.83 -12.73
CA VAL A 190 -11.66 -5.38 -11.34
C VAL A 190 -11.32 -6.46 -10.32
N THR A 191 -11.67 -7.71 -10.64
CA THR A 191 -11.09 -8.93 -10.08
C THR A 191 -9.61 -8.84 -10.34
N ARG A 192 -8.97 -8.23 -9.37
CA ARG A 192 -7.57 -8.46 -9.19
C ARG A 192 -7.54 -9.87 -8.65
N ARG A 193 -6.99 -10.77 -9.45
CA ARG A 193 -6.20 -11.83 -8.83
C ARG A 193 -5.40 -11.13 -7.73
N PHE A 194 -5.34 -11.67 -6.53
CA PHE A 194 -4.26 -11.28 -5.63
C PHE A 194 -2.91 -11.80 -6.19
N GLN A 195 -2.70 -11.72 -7.52
CA GLN A 195 -1.59 -10.96 -8.06
C GLN A 195 -1.73 -9.47 -7.70
N LEU A 196 -1.87 -9.13 -6.41
CA LEU A 196 -0.71 -8.51 -5.78
C LEU A 196 0.55 -9.14 -6.38
N ALA A 197 1.18 -8.37 -7.26
CA ALA A 197 2.61 -8.18 -7.21
C ALA A 197 3.15 -8.76 -5.90
N ALA A 198 3.84 -9.89 -5.97
CA ALA A 198 4.31 -10.65 -4.82
C ALA A 198 5.35 -9.89 -3.97
N HIS A 199 5.37 -8.56 -4.01
CA HIS A 199 6.52 -7.75 -3.60
C HIS A 199 6.19 -6.53 -2.72
N ILE A 200 4.94 -6.02 -2.66
CA ILE A 200 4.62 -4.91 -1.73
C ILE A 200 3.31 -5.11 -1.00
N ASP A 201 3.38 -5.81 0.13
CA ASP A 201 2.30 -5.84 1.11
C ASP A 201 2.55 -4.84 2.25
N GLU A 202 1.64 -4.77 3.21
CA GLU A 202 1.80 -3.92 4.39
C GLU A 202 3.09 -4.27 5.16
N ASP A 203 3.50 -5.55 5.20
CA ASP A 203 4.77 -5.94 5.80
C ASP A 203 5.96 -5.31 5.05
N THR A 204 5.91 -5.22 3.72
CA THR A 204 6.91 -4.46 2.95
C THR A 204 6.93 -2.99 3.33
N ILE A 205 5.77 -2.36 3.53
CA ILE A 205 5.67 -0.95 3.92
C ILE A 205 6.23 -0.74 5.34
N GLU A 206 5.92 -1.63 6.28
CA GLU A 206 6.40 -1.52 7.66
C GLU A 206 7.92 -1.74 7.79
N ARG A 207 8.55 -2.46 6.84
CA ARG A 207 10.02 -2.54 6.74
C ARG A 207 10.69 -1.23 6.30
N ILE A 208 9.94 -0.30 5.72
CA ILE A 208 10.48 1.00 5.30
C ILE A 208 10.79 1.84 6.55
N PRO A 209 11.96 2.48 6.66
CA PRO A 209 12.28 3.38 7.75
C PRO A 209 11.26 4.53 7.91
N ALA A 210 10.95 4.91 9.14
CA ALA A 210 10.01 5.99 9.42
C ALA A 210 10.57 7.39 9.13
N GLY A 211 11.90 7.55 9.18
CA GLY A 211 12.61 8.81 9.02
C GLY A 211 12.89 9.20 7.58
N CYS A 212 14.03 9.87 7.35
CA CYS A 212 14.33 10.47 6.06
C CYS A 212 14.90 9.46 5.06
N GLY A 213 14.52 9.60 3.78
CA GLY A 213 15.10 8.81 2.71
C GLY A 213 14.48 9.01 1.34
N VAL A 214 14.90 8.13 0.43
CA VAL A 214 14.46 8.07 -0.97
C VAL A 214 13.76 6.74 -1.24
N TYR A 215 12.81 6.76 -2.18
CA TYR A 215 12.13 5.56 -2.67
C TYR A 215 11.99 5.62 -4.19
N LEU A 216 11.89 4.45 -4.80
CA LEU A 216 11.68 4.26 -6.23
C LEU A 216 10.61 3.21 -6.46
N PHE A 217 9.59 3.59 -7.21
CA PHE A 217 8.58 2.67 -7.69
C PHE A 217 8.98 2.08 -9.03
N TYR A 218 8.73 0.78 -9.13
CA TYR A 218 8.93 -0.04 -10.30
C TYR A 218 7.60 -0.60 -10.77
N GLY A 219 7.42 -0.67 -12.08
CA GLY A 219 6.27 -1.28 -12.72
C GLY A 219 6.54 -2.72 -13.10
N ASP A 220 5.82 -3.20 -14.10
CA ASP A 220 6.09 -4.50 -14.71
C ASP A 220 7.51 -4.52 -15.33
N ASP A 221 8.14 -5.70 -15.35
CA ASP A 221 9.50 -5.94 -15.84
C ASP A 221 10.60 -5.06 -15.22
N ASP A 222 10.46 -4.69 -13.94
CA ASP A 222 11.40 -3.81 -13.24
C ASP A 222 11.63 -2.45 -13.93
N THR A 223 10.61 -1.96 -14.64
CA THR A 223 10.64 -0.64 -15.28
C THR A 223 10.58 0.48 -14.23
N PRO A 224 11.56 1.41 -14.16
CA PRO A 224 11.52 2.53 -13.22
C PRO A 224 10.38 3.51 -13.54
N LEU A 225 9.44 3.68 -12.60
CA LEU A 225 8.27 4.53 -12.77
C LEU A 225 8.45 5.91 -12.15
N TYR A 226 8.89 5.96 -10.89
CA TYR A 226 8.94 7.20 -10.13
C TYR A 226 9.92 7.13 -8.96
N ALA A 227 10.89 8.03 -8.92
CA ALA A 227 11.73 8.28 -7.75
C ALA A 227 11.18 9.46 -6.95
N GLY A 228 11.12 9.33 -5.63
CA GLY A 228 10.72 10.41 -4.74
C GLY A 228 11.49 10.38 -3.42
N ARG A 229 11.43 11.48 -2.69
CA ARG A 229 12.04 11.62 -1.35
C ARG A 229 11.03 12.02 -0.28
N SER A 230 11.39 11.80 0.98
CA SER A 230 10.61 12.30 2.12
C SER A 230 11.43 12.38 3.40
N VAL A 231 11.04 13.29 4.29
CA VAL A 231 11.44 13.29 5.71
C VAL A 231 10.63 12.30 6.57
N ARG A 232 9.55 11.72 6.00
CA ARG A 232 8.72 10.67 6.62
C ARG A 232 8.50 9.55 5.60
N LEU A 233 9.55 8.80 5.31
CA LEU A 233 9.64 7.89 4.17
C LEU A 233 8.51 6.85 4.15
N ARG A 234 8.32 6.08 5.25
CA ARG A 234 7.22 5.11 5.37
C ARG A 234 5.86 5.74 5.11
N GLN A 235 5.55 6.85 5.79
CA GLN A 235 4.25 7.52 5.64
C GLN A 235 4.03 8.01 4.20
N ARG A 236 5.10 8.50 3.55
CA ARG A 236 5.03 8.96 2.16
C ARG A 236 4.76 7.82 1.20
N VAL A 237 5.51 6.72 1.29
CA VAL A 237 5.29 5.53 0.45
C VAL A 237 3.89 4.97 0.68
N ARG A 238 3.47 4.85 1.95
CA ARG A 238 2.10 4.45 2.31
C ARG A 238 1.07 5.34 1.64
N SER A 239 1.21 6.67 1.67
CA SER A 239 0.24 7.58 1.03
C SER A 239 0.08 7.42 -0.49
N HIS A 240 1.10 6.89 -1.18
CA HIS A 240 1.04 6.57 -2.61
C HIS A 240 0.30 5.25 -2.87
N LEU A 241 0.44 4.28 -1.96
CA LEU A 241 -0.04 2.92 -2.14
C LEU A 241 -1.39 2.65 -1.44
N VAL A 242 -1.60 3.26 -0.28
CA VAL A 242 -2.67 3.01 0.71
C VAL A 242 -3.24 4.35 1.21
N GLY A 243 -4.51 4.63 0.90
CA GLY A 243 -5.25 5.80 1.43
C GLY A 243 -6.20 6.49 0.43
N PRO A 244 -7.02 7.46 0.90
CA PRO A 244 -7.90 8.25 0.03
C PRO A 244 -7.07 9.14 -0.90
N ARG A 245 -7.14 8.83 -2.20
CA ARG A 245 -6.24 9.38 -3.21
C ARG A 245 -6.66 10.80 -3.60
N ARG A 246 -5.69 11.73 -3.58
CA ARG A 246 -5.94 13.17 -3.76
C ARG A 246 -5.70 13.66 -5.19
N SER A 247 -5.06 12.88 -6.07
CA SER A 247 -4.80 13.27 -7.46
C SER A 247 -4.91 12.13 -8.48
N ALA A 248 -5.28 12.47 -9.71
CA ALA A 248 -5.35 11.51 -10.83
C ALA A 248 -3.98 10.92 -11.20
N LYS A 249 -2.89 11.65 -10.93
CA LYS A 249 -1.51 11.16 -11.15
C LYS A 249 -1.17 10.05 -10.15
N ASP A 250 -1.51 10.24 -8.88
CA ASP A 250 -1.24 9.25 -7.83
C ASP A 250 -2.08 7.98 -8.03
N LEU A 251 -3.32 8.14 -8.52
CA LEU A 251 -4.18 7.02 -8.94
C LEU A 251 -3.55 6.15 -10.03
N ARG A 252 -3.00 6.77 -11.07
CA ARG A 252 -2.34 6.05 -12.17
C ARG A 252 -1.05 5.40 -11.70
N LEU A 253 -0.23 6.13 -10.95
CA LEU A 253 1.04 5.62 -10.44
C LEU A 253 0.81 4.39 -9.54
N ALA A 254 -0.10 4.49 -8.57
CA ALA A 254 -0.45 3.39 -7.67
C ALA A 254 -0.95 2.13 -8.39
N ALA A 255 -1.64 2.28 -9.52
CA ALA A 255 -2.10 1.15 -10.32
C ALA A 255 -0.96 0.41 -11.05
N LEU A 256 0.14 1.13 -11.35
CA LEU A 256 1.28 0.62 -12.09
C LEU A 256 2.37 0.01 -11.19
N VAL A 257 2.46 0.41 -9.91
CA VAL A 257 3.52 -0.07 -9.02
C VAL A 257 3.43 -1.59 -8.81
N ARG A 258 4.57 -2.26 -8.90
CA ARG A 258 4.80 -3.69 -8.63
C ARG A 258 5.89 -3.92 -7.59
N ARG A 259 6.92 -3.08 -7.55
CA ARG A 259 8.02 -3.15 -6.55
C ARG A 259 8.39 -1.75 -6.06
N VAL A 260 8.79 -1.67 -4.79
CA VAL A 260 9.36 -0.45 -4.20
C VAL A 260 10.76 -0.76 -3.71
N GLU A 261 11.69 0.09 -4.08
CA GLU A 261 13.05 0.15 -3.55
C GLU A 261 13.16 1.41 -2.69
N TRP A 262 13.93 1.35 -1.60
CA TRP A 262 14.10 2.50 -0.71
C TRP A 262 15.48 2.50 -0.09
N MET A 263 15.90 3.67 0.37
CA MET A 263 17.15 3.87 1.09
C MET A 263 16.95 4.93 2.17
N ALA A 264 17.31 4.59 3.41
CA ALA A 264 17.38 5.55 4.50
C ALA A 264 18.56 6.49 4.27
N THR A 265 18.39 7.78 4.57
CA THR A 265 19.48 8.76 4.39
C THR A 265 19.83 9.48 5.69
N GLY A 266 19.15 9.21 6.79
CA GLY A 266 19.40 9.89 8.07
C GLY A 266 18.93 11.36 8.09
N GLY A 267 18.98 12.08 6.97
CA GLY A 267 18.49 13.45 6.86
C GLY A 267 18.14 13.88 5.43
N GLU A 268 17.78 15.16 5.32
CA GLU A 268 17.23 15.73 4.10
C GLU A 268 18.29 15.95 3.01
N ILE A 269 19.55 16.23 3.38
CA ILE A 269 20.62 16.47 2.40
C ILE A 269 20.88 15.18 1.63
N GLY A 270 21.01 14.06 2.32
CA GLY A 270 21.16 12.74 1.72
C GLY A 270 19.96 12.35 0.86
N ALA A 271 18.73 12.66 1.30
CA ALA A 271 17.53 12.36 0.52
C ALA A 271 17.48 13.16 -0.80
N LEU A 272 17.92 14.42 -0.78
CA LEU A 272 18.04 15.27 -1.99
C LEU A 272 19.10 14.72 -2.95
N LEU A 273 20.28 14.35 -2.44
CA LEU A 273 21.38 13.82 -3.24
C LEU A 273 21.01 12.47 -3.87
N ALA A 274 20.47 11.56 -3.07
CA ALA A 274 20.08 10.22 -3.52
C ALA A 274 18.93 10.24 -4.53
N GLU A 275 17.91 11.09 -4.35
CA GLU A 275 16.86 11.28 -5.34
C GLU A 275 17.43 11.75 -6.67
N ALA A 276 18.31 12.76 -6.65
CA ALA A 276 18.93 13.29 -7.86
C ALA A 276 19.75 12.21 -8.60
N GLN A 277 20.53 11.42 -7.86
CA GLN A 277 21.32 10.31 -8.40
C GLN A 277 20.42 9.23 -9.02
N TRP A 278 19.35 8.80 -8.33
CA TRP A 278 18.43 7.78 -8.83
C TRP A 278 17.65 8.26 -10.05
N VAL A 279 17.23 9.52 -10.09
CA VAL A 279 16.58 10.10 -11.27
C VAL A 279 17.53 10.14 -12.47
N ALA A 280 18.80 10.52 -12.26
CA ALA A 280 19.80 10.57 -13.31
C ALA A 280 20.17 9.19 -13.85
N ALA A 281 20.39 8.22 -12.95
CA ALA A 281 20.82 6.87 -13.28
C ALA A 281 19.70 6.01 -13.87
N LYS A 282 18.51 6.04 -13.25
CA LYS A 282 17.40 5.11 -13.56
C LYS A 282 16.33 5.72 -14.47
N ARG A 283 16.36 7.04 -14.72
CA ARG A 283 15.47 7.79 -15.63
C ARG A 283 13.98 7.39 -15.55
N PRO A 284 13.36 7.46 -14.36
CA PRO A 284 11.97 7.05 -14.17
C PRO A 284 10.98 7.86 -15.00
N ALA A 285 10.02 7.16 -15.62
CA ALA A 285 9.11 7.72 -16.63
C ALA A 285 8.21 8.89 -16.13
N HIS A 286 7.91 8.94 -14.83
CA HIS A 286 6.99 9.93 -14.24
C HIS A 286 7.68 11.05 -13.44
N ASN A 287 9.03 11.06 -13.41
CA ASN A 287 9.80 12.19 -12.90
C ASN A 287 9.91 13.27 -13.97
N ARG A 288 9.82 14.54 -13.55
CA ARG A 288 10.09 15.64 -14.46
C ARG A 288 11.58 15.63 -14.81
N ALA A 289 11.88 15.63 -16.10
CA ALA A 289 13.24 15.90 -16.55
C ALA A 289 13.69 17.27 -16.01
N PRO A 290 14.86 17.37 -15.37
CA PRO A 290 15.37 18.65 -14.93
C PRO A 290 15.55 19.57 -16.14
N LYS A 291 14.93 20.76 -16.12
CA LYS A 291 15.12 21.78 -17.15
C LYS A 291 16.59 22.21 -17.15
N THR A 292 17.33 21.78 -18.17
CA THR A 292 18.74 22.12 -18.37
C THR A 292 18.90 23.55 -18.89
N ARG A 293 19.29 24.48 -18.01
CA ARG A 293 20.19 25.59 -18.38
C ARG A 293 21.56 25.21 -17.81
N ALA A 294 22.34 24.47 -18.60
CA ALA A 294 23.44 23.62 -18.10
C ALA A 294 24.83 23.97 -18.65
N VAL A 295 24.99 25.11 -19.32
CA VAL A 295 26.26 25.44 -19.97
C VAL A 295 27.19 26.24 -19.05
N GLU A 296 26.66 27.15 -18.21
CA GLU A 296 27.50 28.07 -17.41
C GLU A 296 28.10 27.49 -16.11
N LEU A 297 27.57 26.38 -15.59
CA LEU A 297 27.97 25.85 -14.27
C LEU A 297 28.92 24.65 -14.34
N ARG A 298 29.25 24.14 -15.54
CA ARG A 298 30.23 23.06 -15.70
C ARG A 298 31.64 23.65 -15.51
N GLY A 299 32.12 23.65 -14.27
CA GLY A 299 33.45 24.17 -13.94
C GLY A 299 33.59 24.83 -12.57
N ALA A 300 32.57 24.76 -11.70
CA ALA A 300 32.72 25.26 -10.33
C ALA A 300 33.85 24.50 -9.60
N PRO A 301 34.84 25.21 -9.01
CA PRO A 301 35.97 24.55 -8.37
C PRO A 301 35.51 23.70 -7.19
N TRP A 302 36.13 22.55 -7.01
CA TRP A 302 35.94 21.72 -5.82
C TRP A 302 36.77 22.32 -4.66
N PRO A 303 36.16 22.70 -3.52
CA PRO A 303 36.87 23.43 -2.48
C PRO A 303 37.70 22.55 -1.53
N TYR A 304 37.74 21.23 -1.76
CA TYR A 304 38.45 20.27 -0.91
C TYR A 304 39.55 19.55 -1.70
N ALA A 305 40.60 19.11 -1.00
CA ALA A 305 41.73 18.39 -1.61
C ALA A 305 41.36 16.99 -2.13
N GLY A 306 40.22 16.44 -1.67
CA GLY A 306 39.73 15.12 -2.07
C GLY A 306 38.26 14.94 -1.69
N ALA A 307 37.83 13.68 -1.61
CA ALA A 307 36.48 13.33 -1.23
C ALA A 307 36.17 13.77 0.21
N ILE A 308 34.91 14.12 0.46
CA ILE A 308 34.38 14.48 1.77
C ILE A 308 33.22 13.55 2.14
N ALA A 309 32.95 13.46 3.44
CA ALA A 309 31.73 12.86 3.97
C ALA A 309 30.87 13.91 4.69
N ILE A 310 29.56 13.88 4.43
CA ILE A 310 28.55 14.60 5.22
C ILE A 310 27.87 13.58 6.12
N GLU A 311 27.87 13.85 7.43
CA GLU A 311 27.16 13.02 8.40
C GLU A 311 25.71 13.50 8.54
N GLU A 312 24.75 12.58 8.40
CA GLU A 312 23.38 12.79 8.84
C GLU A 312 22.97 11.72 9.85
N ARG A 313 22.08 12.09 10.77
CA ARG A 313 21.61 11.22 11.84
C ARG A 313 20.10 11.19 11.87
N ASP A 314 19.54 9.98 11.78
CA ASP A 314 18.10 9.81 11.88
C ASP A 314 17.60 10.25 13.26
N ALA A 315 16.63 11.15 13.30
CA ALA A 315 16.12 11.72 14.54
C ALA A 315 15.39 10.70 15.42
N ALA A 316 14.84 9.62 14.83
CA ALA A 316 14.06 8.62 15.56
C ALA A 316 14.91 7.41 15.97
N SER A 317 15.76 6.89 15.09
CA SER A 317 16.59 5.69 15.36
C SER A 317 17.99 6.02 15.88
N ALA A 318 18.41 7.28 15.78
CA ALA A 318 19.77 7.72 16.09
C ALA A 318 20.86 7.05 15.22
N GLN A 319 20.47 6.37 14.13
CA GLN A 319 21.36 5.76 13.16
C GLN A 319 22.10 6.83 12.37
N ARG A 320 23.40 6.63 12.18
CA ARG A 320 24.29 7.54 11.44
C ARG A 320 24.39 7.05 9.99
N VAL A 321 24.37 7.98 9.05
CA VAL A 321 24.60 7.73 7.63
C VAL A 321 25.61 8.75 7.14
N TRP A 322 26.61 8.28 6.39
CA TRP A 322 27.65 9.12 5.80
C TRP A 322 27.45 9.22 4.30
N HIS A 323 27.25 10.42 3.79
CA HIS A 323 27.11 10.71 2.38
C HIS A 323 28.45 11.11 1.80
N ILE A 324 28.93 10.37 0.80
CA ILE A 324 30.27 10.58 0.22
C ILE A 324 30.15 11.40 -1.05
N ILE A 325 30.93 12.48 -1.12
CA ILE A 325 30.95 13.42 -2.24
C ILE A 325 32.39 13.65 -2.67
N ASP A 326 32.65 13.58 -3.97
CA ASP A 326 33.94 13.94 -4.56
C ASP A 326 33.71 14.77 -5.81
N ASN A 327 34.40 15.90 -5.94
CA ASN A 327 34.32 16.78 -7.12
C ASN A 327 32.88 17.11 -7.59
N TRP A 328 32.00 17.48 -6.65
CA TRP A 328 30.57 17.71 -6.91
C TRP A 328 29.81 16.51 -7.49
N GLN A 329 30.30 15.29 -7.26
CA GLN A 329 29.62 14.02 -7.57
C GLN A 329 29.15 13.37 -6.28
N TYR A 330 27.89 12.94 -6.22
CA TYR A 330 27.44 12.11 -5.11
C TYR A 330 27.80 10.64 -5.39
N LEU A 331 28.68 10.07 -4.56
CA LEU A 331 29.16 8.69 -4.76
C LEU A 331 28.22 7.66 -4.13
N GLY A 332 27.48 8.04 -3.08
CA GLY A 332 26.56 7.18 -2.36
C GLY A 332 26.60 7.41 -0.85
N SER A 333 25.95 6.52 -0.11
CA SER A 333 25.92 6.56 1.35
C SER A 333 26.46 5.26 1.96
N VAL A 334 27.07 5.38 3.13
CA VAL A 334 27.61 4.26 3.92
C VAL A 334 27.23 4.38 5.38
N ASP A 335 27.13 3.25 6.08
CA ASP A 335 26.86 3.21 7.51
C ASP A 335 28.11 3.56 8.33
N THR A 336 29.29 3.27 7.79
CA THR A 336 30.59 3.53 8.43
C THR A 336 31.59 4.16 7.45
N LEU A 337 32.43 5.09 7.93
CA LEU A 337 33.42 5.77 7.08
C LEU A 337 34.43 4.81 6.43
N ALA A 338 34.71 3.65 7.05
CA ALA A 338 35.61 2.63 6.48
C ALA A 338 35.09 2.08 5.14
N GLN A 339 33.78 2.12 4.89
CA GLN A 339 33.18 1.66 3.63
C GLN A 339 33.31 2.68 2.50
N ALA A 340 33.74 3.92 2.78
CA ALA A 340 33.81 4.99 1.77
C ALA A 340 34.80 4.68 0.65
N GLY A 341 35.87 3.93 0.94
CA GLY A 341 36.85 3.50 -0.06
C GLY A 341 36.25 2.70 -1.20
N ALA A 342 35.32 1.78 -0.90
CA ALA A 342 34.66 0.95 -1.90
C ALA A 342 33.80 1.77 -2.88
N LEU A 343 33.09 2.79 -2.39
CA LEU A 343 32.32 3.70 -3.26
C LEU A 343 33.22 4.50 -4.20
N ARG A 344 34.38 4.94 -3.71
CA ARG A 344 35.32 5.72 -4.52
C ARG A 344 36.05 4.87 -5.57
N ALA A 345 36.41 3.64 -5.24
CA ALA A 345 37.08 2.71 -6.13
C ALA A 345 36.20 2.30 -7.32
N GLY A 346 34.88 2.24 -7.14
CA GLY A 346 33.92 1.95 -8.21
C GLY A 346 33.77 3.07 -9.25
N ILE A 347 34.38 4.24 -9.05
CA ILE A 347 34.26 5.42 -9.92
C ILE A 347 35.59 5.65 -10.65
N ALA A 348 35.62 5.35 -11.95
CA ALA A 348 36.81 5.46 -12.79
C ALA A 348 37.32 6.90 -12.95
N ALA A 349 36.43 7.89 -12.99
CA ALA A 349 36.79 9.31 -13.07
C ALA A 349 35.73 10.19 -12.38
N PRO A 350 36.13 11.21 -11.60
CA PRO A 350 35.20 12.10 -10.92
C PRO A 350 34.45 12.98 -11.95
N ALA A 351 33.12 12.97 -11.89
CA ALA A 351 32.26 13.68 -12.82
C ALA A 351 31.45 14.78 -12.12
N PHE A 352 31.41 15.99 -12.70
CA PHE A 352 30.62 17.09 -12.12
C PHE A 352 29.11 16.84 -12.27
N GLU A 353 28.38 16.73 -11.15
CA GLU A 353 26.92 16.65 -11.15
C GLU A 353 26.29 17.99 -10.76
N LEU A 354 25.60 18.63 -11.72
CA LEU A 354 24.94 19.92 -11.50
C LEU A 354 23.91 19.88 -10.36
N SER A 355 23.20 18.76 -10.21
CA SER A 355 22.24 18.59 -9.11
C SER A 355 22.93 18.63 -7.75
N THR A 356 24.04 17.92 -7.61
CA THR A 356 24.86 17.88 -6.39
C THR A 356 25.43 19.25 -6.07
N TYR A 357 25.97 19.97 -7.06
CA TYR A 357 26.40 21.36 -6.89
C TYR A 357 25.27 22.28 -6.40
N ARG A 358 24.08 22.18 -7.00
CA ARG A 358 22.91 22.99 -6.59
C ARG A 358 22.43 22.67 -5.18
N ILE A 359 22.56 21.40 -4.75
CA ILE A 359 22.19 20.98 -3.41
C ILE A 359 23.24 21.48 -2.41
N LEU A 360 24.53 21.40 -2.71
CA LEU A 360 25.57 21.58 -1.69
C LEU A 360 26.25 22.96 -1.69
N SER A 361 26.39 23.65 -2.81
CA SER A 361 27.20 24.89 -2.92
C SER A 361 26.87 25.94 -1.85
N GLU A 362 25.60 26.33 -1.74
CA GLU A 362 25.16 27.31 -0.74
C GLU A 362 25.26 26.78 0.70
N ARG A 363 25.03 25.47 0.92
CA ARG A 363 25.11 24.86 2.24
C ARG A 363 26.54 24.81 2.76
N LEU A 364 27.50 24.46 1.89
CA LEU A 364 28.92 24.48 2.20
C LEU A 364 29.41 25.91 2.47
N ALA A 365 28.97 26.89 1.67
CA ALA A 365 29.29 28.30 1.90
C ALA A 365 28.75 28.83 3.26
N ARG A 366 27.66 28.25 3.75
CA ARG A 366 27.06 28.57 5.07
C ARG A 366 27.64 27.73 6.22
N GLY A 367 28.70 26.97 5.99
CA GLY A 367 29.39 26.22 7.05
C GLY A 367 28.77 24.87 7.38
N LEU A 368 28.15 24.18 6.41
CA LEU A 368 27.78 22.77 6.57
C LEU A 368 29.02 21.96 6.99
N ALA A 369 28.90 21.22 8.10
CA ALA A 369 29.99 20.40 8.61
C ALA A 369 30.29 19.23 7.68
N VAL A 370 31.57 19.00 7.40
CA VAL A 370 32.05 17.92 6.53
C VAL A 370 33.30 17.29 7.13
N THR A 371 33.50 16.01 6.86
CA THR A 371 34.70 15.26 7.24
C THR A 371 35.52 14.98 5.98
N PRO A 372 36.72 15.58 5.81
CA PRO A 372 37.62 15.21 4.73
C PRO A 372 38.03 13.74 4.83
N LEU A 373 38.02 13.02 3.71
CA LEU A 373 38.45 11.62 3.66
C LEU A 373 39.94 11.58 3.32
N THR A 374 40.74 11.01 4.23
CA THR A 374 42.18 10.79 4.00
C THR A 374 42.42 9.57 3.14
N VAL A 375 43.65 9.44 2.63
CA VAL A 375 44.08 8.25 1.88
C VAL A 375 43.88 6.97 2.72
N ASP A 376 44.15 7.02 4.02
CA ASP A 376 43.95 5.89 4.93
C ASP A 376 42.47 5.47 5.06
N THR A 377 41.56 6.44 5.16
CA THR A 377 40.11 6.19 5.21
C THR A 377 39.60 5.55 3.91
N LEU A 378 40.23 5.87 2.78
CA LEU A 378 39.89 5.30 1.47
C LEU A 378 40.60 3.95 1.20
N ALA A 379 41.71 3.67 1.89
CA ALA A 379 42.51 2.45 1.72
C ALA A 379 41.99 1.25 2.52
N GLY A 380 41.19 1.47 3.57
CA GLY A 380 40.67 0.40 4.46
C GLY A 380 39.63 -0.56 3.84
N ALA A 381 39.48 -0.59 2.51
CA ALA A 381 38.43 -1.33 1.80
C ALA A 381 38.96 -2.34 0.76
N VAL A 382 40.22 -2.81 0.90
CA VAL A 382 40.75 -3.97 0.14
C VAL A 382 40.66 -5.24 0.96
#